data_AF-A0A0Q4NIL5-F1
#
_entry.id   AF-A0A0Q4NIL5-F1
#
_cell.length_a   1.000
_cell.length_b   1.000
_cell.length_c   1.000
_cell.angle_alpha   90.00
_cell.angle_beta   90.00
_cell.angle_gamma   90.00
#
_symmetry.space_group_name_H-M   'P 1'
#
loop_
_entity.id
_entity.type
_entity.pdbx_description
1 polymer ?
#
loop_
_entity_poly.entity_id
_entity_poly.type
_entity_poly.pdbx_seq_one_letter_code
_entity_poly.pdbx_strand_id
1 'polypeptide(L)' 'MSPAAENALRDVARKCRSEIKSATNGRPKAEHDRIITALLDHHAKSISCLPPGTFPAKRWLSYYVRQVDKELSK' A
#
# COMPACT_ATOMS: atom_id res chain seq x y z
N MET A 1 -13.72 11.32 0.59
CA MET A 1 -13.12 10.62 -0.56
C MET A 1 -14.25 9.94 -1.33
N SER A 2 -14.23 9.91 -2.66
CA SER A 2 -15.29 9.21 -3.41
C SER A 2 -15.11 7.69 -3.32
N PRO A 3 -16.19 6.90 -3.42
CA PRO A 3 -16.09 5.44 -3.46
C PRO A 3 -15.16 4.93 -4.58
N ALA A 4 -15.11 5.65 -5.71
CA ALA A 4 -14.21 5.34 -6.82
C ALA A 4 -12.72 5.51 -6.45
N ALA A 5 -12.38 6.61 -5.77
CA ALA A 5 -11.00 6.83 -5.31
C ALA A 5 -10.60 5.83 -4.22
N GLU A 6 -11.53 5.48 -3.33
CA GLU A 6 -11.29 4.42 -2.33
C GLU A 6 -11.05 3.05 -2.96
N ASN A 7 -11.86 2.66 -3.93
CA ASN A 7 -11.67 1.39 -4.64
C ASN A 7 -10.34 1.36 -5.41
N ALA A 8 -9.97 2.47 -6.05
CA ALA A 8 -8.68 2.59 -6.73
C ALA A 8 -7.49 2.42 -5.76
N LEU A 9 -7.55 3.07 -4.59
CA LEU A 9 -6.52 2.91 -3.55
C LEU A 9 -6.47 1.48 -3.00
N ARG A 10 -7.63 0.85 -2.79
CA ARG A 10 -7.70 -0.55 -2.33
C ARG A 10 -7.11 -1.51 -3.35
N ASP A 11 -7.32 -1.29 -4.65
CA ASP A 11 -6.71 -2.11 -5.71
C ASP A 11 -5.18 -2.01 -5.70
N VAL A 12 -4.64 -0.78 -5.63
CA VAL A 12 -3.20 -0.55 -5.50
C VAL A 12 -2.66 -1.15 -4.19
N ALA A 13 -3.39 -1.05 -3.09
CA ALA A 13 -3.01 -1.63 -1.80
C ALA A 13 -2.93 -3.16 -1.85
N ARG A 14 -3.87 -3.84 -2.53
CA ARG A 14 -3.82 -5.30 -2.72
C ARG A 14 -2.57 -5.72 -3.49
N LYS A 15 -2.25 -5.02 -4.58
CA LYS A 15 -1.04 -5.24 -5.38
C LYS A 15 0.23 -5.04 -4.55
N CYS A 16 0.32 -3.89 -3.88
CA CYS A 16 1.43 -3.55 -2.99
C CYS A 16 1.62 -4.59 -1.87
N ARG A 17 0.54 -5.06 -1.24
CA ARG A 17 0.60 -6.11 -0.21
C ARG A 17 1.12 -7.43 -0.74
N SER A 18 0.67 -7.85 -1.93
CA SER A 18 1.14 -9.09 -2.57
C SER A 18 2.64 -9.03 -2.87
N GLU A 19 3.11 -7.90 -3.40
CA GLU A 19 4.53 -7.66 -3.65
C GLU A 19 5.34 -7.60 -2.36
N ILE A 20 4.86 -6.92 -1.32
CA ILE A 20 5.51 -6.90 0.00
C ILE A 20 5.67 -8.33 0.51
N LYS A 21 4.61 -9.13 0.51
CA LYS A 21 4.65 -10.51 1.00
C LYS A 21 5.67 -11.34 0.21
N SER A 22 5.70 -11.20 -1.11
CA SER A 22 6.63 -11.91 -1.98
C SER A 22 8.08 -11.46 -1.77
N ALA A 23 8.32 -10.15 -1.65
CA ALA A 23 9.65 -9.56 -1.50
C ALA A 23 10.26 -9.77 -0.11
N THR A 24 9.41 -9.85 0.92
CA THR A 24 9.81 -10.11 2.32
C THR A 24 9.92 -11.59 2.64
N ASN A 25 9.37 -12.47 1.81
CA ASN A 25 9.43 -13.92 2.01
C ASN A 25 10.88 -14.40 2.00
N GLY A 26 11.31 -15.06 3.08
CA GLY A 26 12.68 -15.55 3.25
C GLY A 26 13.73 -14.47 3.58
N ARG A 27 13.35 -13.21 3.75
CA ARG A 27 14.27 -12.12 4.14
C ARG A 27 14.25 -11.84 5.64
N PRO A 28 15.37 -11.35 6.21
CA PRO A 28 15.43 -10.95 7.61
C PRO A 28 14.55 -9.72 7.87
N LYS A 29 13.96 -9.63 9.08
CA LYS A 29 13.09 -8.52 9.50
C LYS A 29 13.76 -7.14 9.37
N ALA A 30 15.07 -7.07 9.54
CA ALA A 30 15.84 -5.83 9.39
C ALA A 30 15.75 -5.24 7.96
N GLU A 31 15.52 -6.08 6.94
CA GLU A 31 15.35 -5.63 5.55
C GLU A 31 13.89 -5.32 5.20
N HIS A 32 12.93 -5.83 5.98
CA HIS A 32 11.50 -5.68 5.67
C HIS A 32 11.09 -4.23 5.60
N ASP A 33 11.50 -3.41 6.57
CA ASP A 33 11.16 -1.98 6.62
C ASP A 33 11.62 -1.23 5.37
N ARG A 34 12.84 -1.52 4.90
CA ARG A 34 13.39 -0.91 3.68
C ARG A 34 12.61 -1.33 2.44
N ILE A 35 12.29 -2.61 2.32
CA ILE A 35 11.54 -3.17 1.19
C ILE A 35 10.11 -2.62 1.15
N ILE A 36 9.43 -2.63 2.30
CA ILE A 36 8.09 -2.08 2.45
C ILE A 36 8.07 -0.61 2.08
N THR A 37 9.04 0.18 2.59
CA THR A 37 9.12 1.61 2.29
C THR A 37 9.32 1.86 0.79
N ALA A 38 10.22 1.12 0.14
CA ALA A 38 10.48 1.27 -1.29
C ALA A 38 9.25 0.89 -2.15
N LEU A 39 8.55 -0.19 -1.80
CA LEU A 39 7.34 -0.60 -2.50
C LEU A 39 6.20 0.41 -2.28
N LEU A 40 6.03 0.91 -1.07
CA LEU A 40 5.03 1.96 -0.78
C LEU A 40 5.31 3.23 -1.59
N ASP A 41 6.58 3.66 -1.69
CA ASP A 41 6.94 4.84 -2.49
C ASP A 41 6.73 4.60 -4.00
N HIS A 42 7.04 3.41 -4.50
CA HIS A 42 6.81 3.05 -5.90
C HIS A 42 5.33 3.09 -6.26
N HIS A 43 4.49 2.38 -5.49
CA HIS A 43 3.05 2.32 -5.72
C HIS A 43 2.35 3.65 -5.44
N ALA A 44 2.85 4.45 -4.51
CA ALA A 44 2.30 5.78 -4.22
C ALA A 44 2.38 6.74 -5.41
N LYS A 45 3.40 6.62 -6.28
CA LYS A 45 3.53 7.43 -7.51
C LYS A 45 2.45 7.12 -8.55
N SER A 46 1.96 5.88 -8.55
CA SER A 46 0.90 5.43 -9.48
C SER A 46 -0.50 5.92 -9.06
N ILE A 47 -0.63 6.52 -7.86
CA ILE A 47 -1.90 7.04 -7.34
C ILE A 47 -2.06 8.48 -7.82
N SER A 48 -2.87 8.68 -8.87
CA SER A 48 -3.21 10.00 -9.42
C SER A 48 -4.61 10.50 -9.02
N CYS A 49 -5.43 9.65 -8.39
CA CYS A 49 -6.85 9.91 -8.13
C CYS A 49 -7.14 10.59 -6.78
N LEU A 50 -6.12 11.15 -6.11
CA LEU A 50 -6.31 11.79 -4.81
C LEU A 50 -6.84 13.22 -4.95
N PRO A 51 -7.83 13.61 -4.15
CA PRO A 51 -8.27 15.00 -4.12
C PRO A 51 -7.14 15.92 -3.64
N PRO A 52 -7.06 17.16 -4.15
CA PRO A 52 -6.11 18.16 -3.66
C PRO A 52 -6.35 18.43 -2.16
N GLY A 53 -5.28 18.69 -1.41
CA GLY A 53 -5.34 18.96 0.03
C GLY A 53 -5.56 17.73 0.93
N THR A 54 -5.45 16.52 0.40
CA THR A 54 -5.54 15.28 1.19
C THR A 54 -4.17 14.79 1.67
N PHE A 55 -4.16 13.81 2.58
CA PHE A 55 -2.93 13.18 3.03
C PHE A 55 -2.12 12.61 1.85
N PRO A 56 -0.78 12.53 1.98
CA PRO A 56 0.07 11.97 0.94
C PRO A 56 -0.36 10.55 0.54
N ALA A 57 -0.25 10.23 -0.75
CA ALA A 57 -0.59 8.92 -1.30
C ALA A 57 0.04 7.75 -0.54
N LYS A 58 1.30 7.90 -0.13
CA LYS A 58 2.02 6.93 0.70
C LYS A 58 1.32 6.62 2.03
N ARG A 59 0.76 7.64 2.70
CA ARG A 59 0.08 7.48 4.00
C ARG A 59 -1.24 6.73 3.82
N TRP A 60 -2.00 7.08 2.78
CA TRP A 60 -3.21 6.35 2.42
C TRP A 60 -2.91 4.90 2.05
N LEU A 61 -1.88 4.67 1.23
CA LEU A 61 -1.49 3.34 0.81
C LEU A 61 -1.06 2.48 2.00
N SER A 62 -0.26 3.02 2.92
CA SER A 62 0.14 2.31 4.14
C SER A 62 -1.06 1.92 5.02
N TYR A 63 -2.04 2.81 5.15
CA TYR A 63 -3.29 2.51 5.85
C TYR A 63 -4.07 1.37 5.18
N TYR A 64 -4.31 1.47 3.87
CA TYR A 64 -5.10 0.47 3.15
C TYR A 64 -4.38 -0.88 3.03
N VAL A 65 -3.05 -0.90 2.91
CA VAL A 65 -2.27 -2.16 2.94
C VAL A 65 -2.49 -2.89 4.27
N ARG A 66 -2.47 -2.18 5.40
CA ARG A 66 -2.77 -2.78 6.72
C ARG A 66 -4.23 -3.23 6.83
N GLN A 67 -5.17 -2.48 6.26
CA GLN A 67 -6.58 -2.85 6.27
C GLN A 67 -6.81 -4.13 5.45
N VAL A 68 -6.32 -4.17 4.21
CA VAL A 68 -6.40 -5.34 3.33
C VAL A 68 -5.72 -6.56 3.95
N ASP A 69 -4.57 -6.37 4.60
CA ASP A 69 -3.88 -7.47 5.26
C ASP A 69 -4.71 -8.07 6.41
N LYS A 70 -5.37 -7.23 7.22
CA LYS A 70 -6.32 -7.67 8.25
C LYS A 70 -7.55 -8.37 7.67
N GLU A 71 -8.08 -7.88 6.55
CA GLU A 71 -9.24 -8.48 5.86
C GLU A 71 -8.91 -9.88 5.31
N LEU A 72 -7.71 -10.05 4.75
CA LEU A 72 -7.25 -11.32 4.16
C LEU A 72 -6.64 -12.30 5.16
N SER A 73 -6.39 -11.86 6.39
CA SER A 73 -5.89 -12.70 7.48
C SER A 73 -7.01 -13.26 8.37
N LYS A 74 -8.28 -12.90 8.09
CA LYS A 74 -9.47 -13.55 8.64
C LYS A 74 -9.83 -14.79 7.83
#